data_AF-A0A091FC46-F1
#
_entry.id   AF-A0A091FC46-F1
#
_cell.length_a   1.000
_cell.length_b   1.000
_cell.length_c   1.000
_cell.angle_alpha   90.00
_cell.angle_beta   90.00
_cell.angle_gamma   90.00
#
_symmetry.space_group_name_H-M   'P 1'
#
loop_
_entity.id
_entity.type
_entity.pdbx_description
1 polymer ?
#
loop_
_entity_poly.entity_id
_entity_poly.type
_entity_poly.pdbx_seq_one_letter_code
_entity_poly.pdbx_strand_id
1 'polypeptide(L)'
;MFNKLDYIESCIADYEARIKTEKELIKGYKRAIKRNKNILNQFNALNLPALHINFIEGFIKRDSDSIKFYEKLLKNKEAGLKKLKIEKFTATGRKFKVMKGGSNSFAK
;
A
#
# COMPACT_ATOMS: atom_id res chain seq x y z
N MET A 1 -22.98 6.24 -24.87
CA MET A 1 -23.57 6.66 -23.58
C MET A 1 -22.57 6.30 -22.49
N PHE A 2 -22.09 7.25 -21.69
CA PHE A 2 -21.11 6.97 -20.64
C PHE A 2 -21.80 6.31 -19.44
N ASN A 3 -21.46 5.05 -19.15
CA ASN A 3 -21.95 4.39 -17.94
C ASN A 3 -21.02 4.72 -16.77
N LYS A 4 -21.49 5.63 -15.91
CA LYS A 4 -20.75 6.07 -14.72
C LYS A 4 -20.41 4.91 -13.79
N LEU A 5 -21.26 3.89 -13.69
CA LEU A 5 -21.03 2.74 -12.82
C LEU A 5 -19.85 1.90 -13.34
N ASP A 6 -19.84 1.58 -14.63
CA ASP A 6 -18.77 0.79 -15.27
C ASP A 6 -17.41 1.51 -15.14
N TYR A 7 -17.41 2.84 -15.27
CA TYR A 7 -16.21 3.64 -15.03
C TYR A 7 -15.70 3.53 -13.59
N ILE A 8 -16.57 3.63 -12.59
CA ILE A 8 -16.19 3.48 -11.18
C ILE A 8 -15.65 2.07 -10.91
N GLU A 9 -16.25 1.04 -11.49
CA GLU A 9 -15.79 -0.35 -11.37
C GLU A 9 -14.41 -0.55 -11.99
N SER A 10 -14.18 0.01 -13.18
CA SER A 10 -12.86 0.00 -13.83
C SER A 10 -11.81 0.68 -12.97
N CYS A 11 -12.13 1.84 -12.37
CA CYS A 11 -11.22 2.55 -11.47
C CYS A 11 -10.91 1.73 -10.20
N ILE A 12 -11.90 1.07 -9.61
CA ILE A 12 -11.70 0.18 -8.45
C ILE A 12 -10.73 -0.95 -8.80
N ALA A 13 -10.93 -1.61 -9.94
CA ALA A 13 -10.09 -2.71 -10.38
C ALA A 13 -8.63 -2.28 -10.62
N ASP A 14 -8.41 -1.12 -11.26
CA ASP A 14 -7.07 -0.55 -11.46
C ASP A 14 -6.39 -0.24 -10.11
N TYR A 15 -7.11 0.37 -9.17
CA TYR A 15 -6.56 0.65 -7.83
C TYR A 15 -6.19 -0.63 -7.08
N GLU A 16 -7.04 -1.66 -7.11
CA GLU A 16 -6.76 -2.94 -6.46
C GLU A 16 -5.52 -3.63 -7.07
N ALA A 17 -5.39 -3.61 -8.40
CA ALA A 17 -4.22 -4.14 -9.09
C ALA A 17 -2.94 -3.39 -8.70
N ARG A 18 -2.98 -2.04 -8.67
CA ARG A 18 -1.82 -1.22 -8.30
C ARG A 18 -1.41 -1.41 -6.84
N ILE A 19 -2.38 -1.47 -5.92
CA ILE A 19 -2.12 -1.77 -4.49
C ILE A 19 -1.43 -3.12 -4.36
N LYS A 20 -1.88 -4.15 -5.09
CA LYS A 20 -1.23 -5.47 -5.09
C LYS A 20 0.21 -5.38 -5.57
N THR A 21 0.47 -4.71 -6.69
CA THR A 21 1.82 -4.52 -7.23
C THR A 21 2.74 -3.79 -6.25
N GLU A 22 2.26 -2.72 -5.62
CA GLU A 22 3.04 -1.95 -4.64
C GLU A 22 3.40 -2.76 -3.39
N LYS A 23 2.47 -3.61 -2.91
CA LYS A 23 2.74 -4.53 -1.80
C LYS A 23 3.85 -5.53 -2.17
N GLU A 24 3.85 -6.04 -3.40
CA GLU A 24 4.90 -6.94 -3.87
C GLU A 24 6.25 -6.23 -4.05
N LEU A 25 6.26 -4.99 -4.55
CA LEU A 25 7.48 -4.16 -4.63
C LEU A 25 8.10 -3.94 -3.25
N ILE A 26 7.29 -3.55 -2.25
CA ILE A 26 7.77 -3.37 -0.87
C ILE A 26 8.37 -4.67 -0.32
N LYS A 27 7.74 -5.83 -0.56
CA LYS A 27 8.31 -7.13 -0.18
C LYS A 27 9.63 -7.41 -0.90
N GLY A 28 9.73 -7.04 -2.17
CA GLY A 28 10.96 -7.11 -2.98
C GLY A 28 12.10 -6.32 -2.35
N TYR A 29 11.88 -5.03 -2.05
CA TYR A 29 12.88 -4.18 -1.39
C TYR A 29 13.28 -4.70 0.00
N LYS A 30 12.33 -5.18 0.81
CA LYS A 30 12.64 -5.79 2.12
C LYS A 30 13.57 -7.01 1.98
N ARG A 31 13.35 -7.85 0.96
CA ARG A 31 14.24 -8.98 0.65
C ARG A 31 15.61 -8.51 0.15
N ALA A 32 15.66 -7.48 -0.69
CA ALA A 32 16.91 -6.89 -1.17
C ALA A 32 17.76 -6.35 0.00
N ILE A 33 17.16 -5.57 0.90
CA ILE A 33 17.83 -5.08 2.12
C ILE A 33 18.38 -6.22 2.96
N LYS A 34 17.61 -7.29 3.18
CA LYS A 34 18.08 -8.45 3.96
C LYS A 34 19.31 -9.09 3.31
N ARG A 35 19.30 -9.27 1.99
CA ARG A 35 20.45 -9.81 1.24
C ARG A 35 21.65 -8.87 1.32
N ASN A 36 21.45 -7.58 1.10
CA ASN A 36 22.52 -6.58 1.13
C ASN A 36 23.15 -6.46 2.53
N LYS A 37 22.36 -6.57 3.61
CA LYS A 37 22.88 -6.65 4.98
C LYS A 37 23.75 -7.88 5.20
N ASN A 38 23.38 -9.03 4.64
CA ASN A 38 24.20 -10.24 4.73
C ASN A 38 25.53 -10.07 3.98
N ILE A 39 25.49 -9.49 2.77
CA ILE A 39 26.69 -9.17 1.98
C ILE A 39 27.59 -8.19 2.74
N LEU A 40 27.01 -7.14 3.34
CA LEU A 40 27.73 -6.17 4.14
C LEU A 40 28.48 -6.83 5.31
N ASN A 41 27.82 -7.76 6.02
CA ASN A 41 28.46 -8.52 7.09
C ASN A 41 29.63 -9.36 6.59
N GLN A 42 29.49 -10.00 5.43
CA GLN A 42 30.58 -10.76 4.80
C GLN A 42 31.74 -9.86 4.38
N PHE A 43 31.46 -8.69 3.80
CA PHE A 43 32.48 -7.73 3.39
C PHE A 43 33.26 -7.19 4.59
N ASN A 44 32.56 -6.92 5.70
CA ASN A 44 33.19 -6.53 6.95
C ASN A 44 34.07 -7.66 7.52
N ALA A 45 33.60 -8.90 7.51
CA ALA A 45 34.38 -10.06 7.98
C ALA A 45 35.65 -10.31 7.15
N LEU A 46 35.62 -9.95 5.87
CA LEU A 46 36.76 -10.04 4.95
C LEU A 46 37.66 -8.80 4.95
N ASN A 47 37.38 -7.80 5.79
CA ASN A 47 38.10 -6.52 5.84
C ASN A 47 38.26 -5.86 4.46
N LEU A 48 37.20 -5.90 3.64
CA LEU A 48 37.25 -5.29 2.32
C LEU A 48 37.38 -3.76 2.41
N PRO A 49 37.94 -3.10 1.37
CA PRO A 49 38.06 -1.65 1.34
C PRO A 49 36.71 -0.94 1.53
N ALA A 50 36.77 0.22 2.18
CA ALA A 50 35.59 1.05 2.49
C ALA A 50 34.73 1.37 1.26
N LEU A 51 35.32 1.44 0.06
CA LEU A 51 34.58 1.64 -1.19
C LEU A 51 33.49 0.59 -1.40
N HIS A 52 33.79 -0.69 -1.16
CA HIS A 52 32.84 -1.78 -1.35
C HIS A 52 31.74 -1.78 -0.28
N ILE A 53 32.11 -1.48 0.96
CA ILE A 53 31.18 -1.34 2.10
C ILE A 53 30.19 -0.20 1.81
N ASN A 54 30.71 0.99 1.48
CA ASN A 54 29.91 2.18 1.18
C ASN A 54 28.96 1.96 0.01
N PHE A 55 29.38 1.20 -1.01
CA PHE A 55 28.54 0.86 -2.15
C PHE A 55 27.31 0.04 -1.73
N ILE A 56 27.49 -0.99 -0.90
CA ILE A 56 26.39 -1.82 -0.40
C ILE A 56 25.47 -1.04 0.56
N GLU A 57 26.05 -0.21 1.44
CA GLU A 57 25.27 0.69 2.31
C GLU A 57 24.42 1.66 1.50
N GLY A 58 24.95 2.17 0.38
CA GLY A 58 24.22 3.01 -0.56
C GLY A 58 22.98 2.32 -1.14
N PHE A 59 23.07 1.05 -1.51
CA PHE A 59 21.89 0.28 -1.94
C PHE A 59 20.88 0.07 -0.82
N ILE A 60 21.32 -0.27 0.39
CA ILE A 60 20.44 -0.45 1.55
C ILE A 60 19.65 0.85 1.81
N LYS A 61 20.33 2.01 1.75
CA LYS A 61 19.70 3.32 1.92
C LYS A 61 18.66 3.57 0.82
N ARG A 62 19.02 3.36 -0.45
CA ARG A 62 18.12 3.55 -1.60
C ARG A 62 16.88 2.66 -1.51
N ASP A 63 17.05 1.40 -1.15
CA ASP A 63 15.94 0.45 -1.00
C ASP A 63 15.03 0.85 0.17
N SER A 64 15.60 1.33 1.27
CA SER A 64 14.84 1.84 2.43
C SER A 64 13.99 3.05 2.07
N ASP A 65 14.56 4.01 1.33
CA ASP A 65 13.82 5.19 0.87
C ASP A 65 12.74 4.83 -0.15
N SER A 66 13.01 3.84 -1.01
CA SER A 66 12.00 3.27 -1.92
C SER A 66 10.83 2.66 -1.14
N ILE A 67 11.09 1.90 -0.07
CA ILE A 67 10.03 1.36 0.79
C ILE A 67 9.17 2.49 1.36
N LYS A 68 9.77 3.54 1.92
CA LYS A 68 9.02 4.68 2.48
C LYS A 68 8.14 5.35 1.43
N PHE A 69 8.67 5.53 0.20
CA PHE A 69 7.91 6.08 -0.91
C PHE A 69 6.70 5.22 -1.26
N TYR A 70 6.89 3.92 -1.45
CA TYR A 70 5.79 3.01 -1.79
C TYR A 70 4.79 2.83 -0.65
N GLU A 71 5.21 2.86 0.61
CA GLU A 71 4.29 2.82 1.76
C GLU A 71 3.40 4.08 1.81
N LYS A 72 3.94 5.26 1.49
CA LYS A 72 3.15 6.49 1.37
C LYS A 72 2.18 6.41 0.20
N LEU A 73 2.64 5.91 -0.94
CA LEU A 73 1.84 5.76 -2.15
C LEU A 73 0.67 4.79 -1.92
N LEU A 74 0.94 3.68 -1.23
CA LEU A 74 -0.05 2.66 -0.88
C LEU A 74 -1.15 3.24 0.00
N LYS A 75 -0.79 4.00 1.05
CA LYS A 75 -1.77 4.68 1.92
C LYS A 75 -2.71 5.59 1.13
N ASN A 76 -2.15 6.37 0.18
CA ASN A 76 -2.95 7.25 -0.67
C ASN A 76 -3.89 6.46 -1.59
N LYS A 77 -3.42 5.35 -2.16
CA LYS A 77 -4.24 4.48 -3.01
C LYS A 77 -5.35 3.77 -2.23
N GLU A 78 -5.05 3.25 -1.04
CA GLU A 78 -6.06 2.62 -0.18
C GLU A 78 -7.15 3.61 0.23
N ALA A 79 -6.78 4.87 0.54
CA ALA A 79 -7.75 5.94 0.79
C ALA A 79 -8.60 6.28 -0.45
N GLY A 80 -7.99 6.36 -1.64
CA GLY A 80 -8.70 6.57 -2.90
C GLY A 80 -9.67 5.43 -3.23
N LEU A 81 -9.24 4.18 -3.05
CA LEU A 81 -10.07 2.99 -3.24
C LEU A 81 -11.28 3.00 -2.29
N LYS A 82 -11.09 3.39 -1.03
CA LYS A 82 -12.20 3.52 -0.08
C LYS A 82 -13.24 4.55 -0.55
N LYS A 83 -12.79 5.70 -1.07
CA LYS A 83 -13.69 6.72 -1.64
C LYS A 83 -14.46 6.18 -2.85
N LEU A 84 -13.79 5.49 -3.79
CA LEU A 84 -14.43 4.89 -4.95
C LEU A 84 -15.48 3.83 -4.57
N LYS A 85 -15.20 3.00 -3.56
CA LYS A 85 -16.16 2.01 -3.05
C LYS A 85 -17.40 2.66 -2.43
N ILE A 86 -17.23 3.79 -1.72
CA ILE A 86 -18.36 4.59 -1.21
C ILE A 86 -19.15 5.19 -2.37
N GLU A 87 -18.48 5.75 -3.39
CA GLU A 87 -19.15 6.32 -4.57
C GLU A 87 -19.93 5.27 -5.35
N LYS A 88 -19.37 4.07 -5.53
CA LYS A 88 -20.08 2.93 -6.11
C LYS A 88 -21.34 2.62 -5.30
N PHE A 89 -21.20 2.55 -3.98
CA PHE A 89 -22.33 2.25 -3.09
C PHE A 89 -23.45 3.30 -3.21
N THR A 90 -23.12 4.59 -3.22
CA THR A 90 -24.12 5.67 -3.39
C THR A 90 -24.74 5.65 -4.78
N ALA A 91 -23.96 5.42 -5.84
CA ALA A 91 -24.45 5.33 -7.20
C ALA A 91 -25.42 4.15 -7.43
N THR A 92 -25.24 3.04 -6.71
CA THR A 92 -26.14 1.86 -6.80
C THR A 92 -27.43 2.00 -5.99
N GLY A 93 -27.69 3.15 -5.34
CA GLY A 93 -28.95 3.44 -4.66
C GLY A 93 -29.25 2.57 -3.43
N ARG A 94 -28.30 1.75 -2.96
CA ARG A 94 -28.44 1.05 -1.68
C ARG A 94 -28.37 2.11 -0.58
N LYS A 95 -29.53 2.56 -0.10
CA LYS A 95 -29.61 3.43 1.09
C LYS A 95 -28.81 2.75 2.20
N PHE A 96 -27.86 3.47 2.80
CA PHE A 96 -27.30 3.13 4.10
C PHE A 96 -28.51 2.94 5.04
N LYS A 97 -28.92 1.69 5.29
CA LYS A 97 -29.91 1.40 6.32
C LYS A 97 -29.19 1.64 7.63
N VAL A 98 -29.15 2.90 8.05
CA VAL A 98 -28.82 3.27 9.43
C VAL A 98 -29.86 2.52 10.26
N MET A 99 -29.50 1.37 10.82
CA MET A 99 -30.27 0.77 11.89
C MET A 99 -30.26 1.80 13.02
N LYS A 100 -31.30 2.64 13.07
CA LYS A 100 -31.66 3.31 14.31
C LYS A 100 -31.90 2.19 15.30
N GLY A 101 -30.93 1.96 16.17
CA GLY A 101 -31.09 1.10 17.32
C GLY A 101 -32.31 1.62 18.07
N GLY A 102 -33.35 0.78 18.14
CA GLY A 102 -34.43 1.01 19.08
C GLY A 102 -33.84 0.91 20.48
N SER A 103 -33.68 2.04 21.15
CA SER A 103 -33.73 2.07 22.60
C SER A 103 -35.18 2.35 22.98
N ASN A 104 -35.85 1.26 23.36
CA ASN A 104 -37.22 1.20 23.84
C ASN A 104 -37.56 2.36 24.77
N SER A 105 -38.73 2.93 24.51
CA SER A 105 -39.60 3.51 25.53
C SER A 105 -39.74 2.53 26.70
N PHE A 106 -39.24 2.91 27.87
CA PHE A 106 -39.86 2.52 29.13
C PHE A 106 -40.44 3.79 29.75
N ALA A 107 -41.73 3.98 29.46
CA ALA A 107 -42.60 4.79 30.27
C ALA A 107 -43.08 3.92 31.44
N LYS A 108 -42.64 4.25 32.65
CA LYS A 108 -43.44 4.40 33.88
C LYS A 108 -42.51 4.60 35.07
#